data_AF-A0A9P5UK56-F1
#
_entry.id   AF-A0A9P5UK56-F1
#
_cell.length_a   1.000
_cell.length_b   1.000
_cell.length_c   1.000
_cell.angle_alpha   90.00
_cell.angle_beta   90.00
_cell.angle_gamma   90.00
#
_symmetry.space_group_name_H-M   'P 1'
#
loop_
_entity.id
_entity.type
_entity.pdbx_description
1 polymer ?
#
loop_
_entity_poly.entity_id
_entity_poly.type
_entity_poly.pdbx_seq_one_letter_code
_entity_poly.pdbx_strand_id
1 'polypeptide(L)'
;MQGRHCIINGGSAPHGDGFLGLDTQPFCTEVHQCKLVDKDPIDYLAEREKAASDSDFFILFTSKVLNVQLPNNSGAVDKTSWNSYFGPFAGRALIYVLTGTLDINSATRIDLLRMESIGDVEAETIISERSKRKFDNLEDAKQRLNGVGDAALKRFRF
;
A
#
# COMPACT_ATOMS: atom_id res chain seq x y z
N MET A 1 -4.31 18.72 20.69
CA MET A 1 -2.95 18.18 20.52
C MET A 1 -2.32 18.97 19.38
N GLN A 2 -1.20 19.67 19.56
CA GLN A 2 -0.42 20.16 18.41
C GLN A 2 0.03 18.93 17.63
N GLY A 3 -0.11 18.92 16.30
CA GLY A 3 0.09 17.78 15.37
C GLY A 3 1.50 17.18 15.35
N ARG A 4 2.00 16.77 16.50
CA ARG A 4 3.36 16.28 16.77
C ARG A 4 3.46 14.76 16.75
N HIS A 5 2.32 14.07 16.72
CA HIS A 5 2.24 12.62 16.81
C HIS A 5 1.31 12.07 15.74
N CYS A 6 1.79 11.05 15.04
CA CYS A 6 0.99 10.13 14.26
C CYS A 6 0.95 8.81 15.03
N ILE A 7 -0.25 8.31 15.30
CA ILE A 7 -0.48 7.10 16.07
C ILE A 7 -1.04 6.06 15.11
N ILE A 8 -0.41 4.88 15.09
CA ILE A 8 -0.91 3.71 14.39
C ILE A 8 -1.59 2.83 15.43
N ASN A 9 -2.85 2.50 15.21
CA ASN A 9 -3.59 1.64 16.13
C ASN A 9 -3.06 0.20 16.06
N GLY A 10 -3.14 -0.51 17.19
CA GLY A 10 -2.81 -1.93 17.23
C GLY A 10 -3.78 -2.74 16.37
N GLY A 11 -3.33 -3.86 15.80
CA GLY A 11 -4.14 -4.68 14.89
C GLY A 11 -5.42 -5.29 15.51
N SER A 12 -5.59 -5.20 16.83
CA SER A 12 -6.82 -5.59 17.54
C SER A 12 -7.85 -4.45 17.65
N ALA A 13 -7.51 -3.23 17.22
CA ALA A 13 -8.45 -2.12 17.20
C ALA A 13 -9.60 -2.44 16.23
N PRO A 14 -10.86 -2.18 16.62
CA PRO A 14 -11.99 -2.53 15.79
C PRO A 14 -12.04 -1.68 14.51
N HIS A 15 -11.75 -0.38 14.62
CA HIS A 15 -11.84 0.63 13.54
C HIS A 15 -10.80 1.73 13.75
N GLY A 16 -10.50 2.49 12.67
CA GLY A 16 -9.45 3.52 12.65
C GLY A 16 -8.06 2.90 12.74
N ASP A 17 -7.34 2.84 11.63
CA ASP A 17 -6.01 2.20 11.56
C ASP A 17 -4.90 3.14 12.03
N GLY A 18 -5.12 4.44 11.94
CA GLY A 18 -4.23 5.44 12.49
C GLY A 18 -4.90 6.78 12.62
N PHE A 19 -4.27 7.69 13.35
CA PHE A 19 -4.73 9.05 13.46
C PHE A 19 -3.60 10.02 13.78
N LEU A 20 -3.76 11.27 13.37
CA LEU A 20 -2.86 12.37 13.72
C LEU A 20 -3.67 13.60 14.15
N GLY A 21 -3.12 14.38 15.06
CA GLY A 21 -3.71 15.68 15.40
C GLY A 21 -3.44 16.69 14.29
N LEU A 22 -4.47 17.40 13.83
CA LEU A 22 -4.32 18.51 12.90
C LEU A 22 -4.15 19.82 13.67
N ASP A 23 -3.28 20.70 13.17
CA ASP A 23 -3.08 22.04 13.72
C ASP A 23 -4.09 23.03 13.11
N THR A 24 -5.37 22.70 13.24
CA THR A 24 -6.51 23.51 12.77
C THR A 24 -7.19 24.22 13.93
N GLN A 25 -8.04 25.20 13.62
CA GLN A 25 -8.93 25.84 14.59
C GLN A 25 -10.39 25.68 14.12
N PRO A 26 -11.25 24.95 14.87
CA PRO A 26 -10.93 24.18 16.07
C PRO A 26 -9.98 23.02 15.77
N PHE A 27 -9.25 22.55 16.80
CA PHE A 27 -8.40 21.37 16.67
C PHE A 27 -9.25 20.17 16.30
N CYS A 28 -8.87 19.45 15.24
CA CYS A 28 -9.48 18.18 14.88
C CYS A 28 -8.43 17.09 14.75
N THR A 29 -8.89 15.84 14.81
CA THR A 29 -8.06 14.67 14.54
C THR A 29 -8.32 14.21 13.13
N GLU A 30 -7.27 13.90 12.37
CA GLU A 30 -7.39 13.16 11.12
C GLU A 30 -7.32 11.66 11.44
N VAL A 31 -8.39 10.92 11.10
CA VAL A 31 -8.49 9.48 11.30
C VAL A 31 -8.35 8.79 9.95
N HIS A 32 -7.46 7.81 9.89
CA HIS A 32 -7.18 7.01 8.69
C HIS A 32 -7.77 5.62 8.84
N GLN A 33 -8.37 5.12 7.76
CA GLN A 33 -8.78 3.73 7.66
C GLN A 33 -8.40 3.16 6.30
N CYS A 34 -7.81 1.98 6.29
CA CYS A 34 -7.33 1.26 5.13
C CYS A 34 -8.21 0.04 4.90
N LYS A 35 -8.84 -0.04 3.74
CA LYS A 35 -9.63 -1.21 3.32
C LYS A 35 -9.06 -1.79 2.04
N LEU A 36 -8.37 -2.93 2.18
CA LEU A 36 -8.06 -3.83 1.07
C LEU A 36 -9.29 -4.69 0.81
N VAL A 37 -9.78 -4.71 -0.43
CA VAL A 37 -11.08 -5.31 -0.71
C VAL A 37 -11.03 -6.25 -1.89
N ASP A 38 -11.07 -7.54 -1.56
CA ASP A 38 -11.20 -8.63 -2.53
C ASP A 38 -12.65 -9.15 -2.65
N LYS A 39 -13.55 -8.88 -1.68
CA LYS A 39 -14.87 -9.56 -1.59
C LYS A 39 -16.09 -8.64 -1.39
N ASP A 40 -16.07 -7.67 -0.48
CA ASP A 40 -17.29 -6.90 -0.14
C ASP A 40 -17.36 -5.49 -0.77
N PRO A 41 -18.54 -4.90 -0.97
CA PRO A 41 -18.67 -3.48 -1.28
C PRO A 41 -18.26 -2.64 -0.07
N ILE A 42 -17.57 -1.52 -0.28
CA ILE A 42 -17.27 -0.57 0.79
C ILE A 42 -18.41 0.44 0.89
N ASP A 43 -19.04 0.50 2.06
CA ASP A 43 -19.92 1.61 2.43
C ASP A 43 -19.11 2.68 3.18
N TYR A 44 -18.74 3.74 2.46
CA TYR A 44 -17.93 4.83 3.03
C TYR A 44 -18.57 5.46 4.28
N LEU A 45 -19.89 5.64 4.28
CA LEU A 45 -20.59 6.34 5.37
C LEU A 45 -20.57 5.47 6.64
N ALA A 46 -20.85 4.17 6.50
CA ALA A 46 -20.74 3.23 7.60
C ALA A 46 -19.29 3.10 8.11
N GLU A 47 -18.30 3.13 7.21
CA GLU A 47 -16.89 3.10 7.60
C GLU A 47 -16.47 4.36 8.36
N ARG A 48 -17.00 5.53 8.01
CA ARG A 48 -16.77 6.80 8.71
C ARG A 48 -17.40 6.78 10.10
N GLU A 49 -18.69 6.44 10.18
CA GLU A 49 -19.49 6.51 11.42
C GLU A 49 -18.85 5.72 12.56
N LYS A 50 -18.28 4.56 12.25
CA LYS A 50 -17.65 3.70 13.26
C LYS A 50 -16.21 4.08 13.60
N ALA A 51 -15.53 4.87 12.76
CA ALA A 51 -14.11 5.17 12.89
C ALA A 51 -13.81 6.56 13.44
N ALA A 52 -14.68 7.54 13.17
CA ALA A 52 -14.43 8.95 13.42
C ALA A 52 -15.67 9.68 13.93
N SER A 53 -15.48 10.71 14.76
CA SER A 53 -16.56 11.60 15.17
C SER A 53 -16.87 12.66 14.10
N ASP A 54 -17.95 13.41 14.26
CA ASP A 54 -18.31 14.48 13.31
C ASP A 54 -17.32 15.65 13.27
N SER A 55 -16.57 15.85 14.36
CA SER A 55 -15.52 16.85 14.43
C SER A 55 -14.18 16.39 13.83
N ASP A 56 -14.01 15.09 13.60
CA ASP A 56 -12.78 14.53 13.04
C ASP A 56 -12.78 14.60 11.51
N PHE A 57 -11.59 14.68 10.93
CA PHE A 57 -11.39 14.51 9.51
C PHE A 57 -11.15 13.03 9.19
N PHE A 58 -12.04 12.38 8.45
CA PHE A 58 -11.91 10.96 8.13
C PHE A 58 -11.33 10.74 6.73
N ILE A 59 -10.29 9.92 6.59
CA ILE A 59 -9.75 9.51 5.29
C ILE A 59 -9.81 7.99 5.15
N LEU A 60 -10.53 7.53 4.12
CA LEU A 60 -10.54 6.13 3.72
C LEU A 60 -9.57 5.89 2.56
N PHE A 61 -8.63 4.97 2.74
CA PHE A 61 -7.72 4.47 1.70
C PHE A 61 -8.21 3.13 1.18
N THR A 62 -8.36 2.99 -0.14
CA THR A 62 -8.82 1.73 -0.74
C THR A 62 -8.35 1.50 -2.18
N SER A 63 -8.38 0.23 -2.60
CA SER A 63 -8.07 -0.24 -3.95
C SER A 63 -9.26 -0.20 -4.93
N LYS A 64 -10.49 0.08 -4.45
CA LYS A 64 -11.69 0.20 -5.30
C LYS A 64 -11.93 1.65 -5.73
N VAL A 65 -12.72 1.82 -6.78
CA VAL A 65 -13.28 3.14 -7.14
C VAL A 65 -14.49 3.38 -6.25
N LEU A 66 -14.55 4.55 -5.61
CA LEU A 66 -15.67 4.94 -4.77
C LEU A 66 -16.57 5.92 -5.53
N ASN A 67 -17.89 5.70 -5.44
CA ASN A 67 -18.88 6.63 -5.98
C ASN A 67 -19.77 7.10 -4.82
N VAL A 68 -19.23 8.02 -4.02
CA VAL A 68 -19.89 8.56 -2.83
C VAL A 68 -19.74 10.07 -2.79
N GLN A 69 -20.79 10.76 -2.38
CA GLN A 69 -20.71 12.16 -2.02
C GLN A 69 -20.11 12.25 -0.61
N LEU A 70 -18.90 12.81 -0.52
CA LEU A 70 -18.18 12.89 0.75
C LEU A 70 -18.91 13.85 1.71
N PRO A 71 -19.15 13.43 2.97
CA PRO A 71 -19.62 14.32 4.02
C PRO A 71 -18.60 15.44 4.33
N ASN A 72 -18.97 16.36 5.21
CA ASN A 72 -17.99 17.32 5.76
C ASN A 72 -16.86 16.57 6.49
N ASN A 73 -15.68 17.19 6.53
CA ASN A 73 -14.49 16.64 7.19
C ASN A 73 -14.19 15.21 6.74
N SER A 74 -14.24 14.96 5.44
CA SER A 74 -14.11 13.61 4.88
C SER A 74 -13.27 13.64 3.60
N GLY A 75 -12.44 12.61 3.44
CA GLY A 75 -11.60 12.37 2.29
C GLY A 75 -11.62 10.89 1.91
N ALA A 76 -11.35 10.61 0.64
CA ALA A 76 -11.17 9.25 0.16
C ALA A 76 -10.00 9.21 -0.82
N VAL A 77 -9.13 8.22 -0.65
CA VAL A 77 -8.07 7.90 -1.60
C VAL A 77 -8.38 6.53 -2.17
N ASP A 78 -9.07 6.57 -3.31
CA ASP A 78 -9.56 5.43 -4.04
C ASP A 78 -8.63 5.11 -5.22
N LYS A 79 -8.91 4.04 -5.98
CA LYS A 79 -8.08 3.61 -7.13
C LYS A 79 -7.74 4.73 -8.12
N THR A 80 -8.64 5.70 -8.30
CA THR A 80 -8.48 6.79 -9.28
C THR A 80 -7.65 7.95 -8.75
N SER A 81 -7.51 8.05 -7.43
CA SER A 81 -7.02 9.26 -6.75
C SER A 81 -5.63 9.10 -6.12
N TRP A 82 -5.07 7.88 -6.10
CA TRP A 82 -3.76 7.59 -5.50
C TRP A 82 -2.65 8.51 -6.00
N ASN A 83 -2.54 8.71 -7.33
CA ASN A 83 -1.51 9.56 -7.93
C ASN A 83 -1.66 11.03 -7.53
N SER A 84 -2.90 11.52 -7.46
CA SER A 84 -3.18 12.90 -7.06
C SER A 84 -2.85 13.14 -5.59
N TYR A 85 -3.16 12.17 -4.72
CA TYR A 85 -2.95 12.31 -3.28
C TYR A 85 -1.48 12.10 -2.86
N PHE A 86 -0.87 10.98 -3.28
CA PHE A 86 0.49 10.64 -2.88
C PHE A 86 1.56 11.21 -3.82
N GLY A 87 1.18 11.80 -4.96
CA GLY A 87 2.09 12.40 -5.93
C GLY A 87 3.18 11.42 -6.40
N PRO A 88 4.46 11.82 -6.43
CA PRO A 88 5.56 10.93 -6.83
C PRO A 88 5.76 9.72 -5.92
N PHE A 89 5.14 9.72 -4.73
CA PHE A 89 5.14 8.61 -3.79
C PHE A 89 3.97 7.64 -4.00
N ALA A 90 3.01 7.98 -4.86
CA ALA A 90 1.91 7.11 -5.22
C ALA A 90 2.40 5.79 -5.76
N GLY A 91 3.49 5.76 -6.53
CA GLY A 91 4.10 4.50 -6.96
C GLY A 91 4.42 3.56 -5.81
N ARG A 92 4.90 4.06 -4.65
CA ARG A 92 5.18 3.19 -3.49
C ARG A 92 3.89 2.65 -2.87
N ALA A 93 2.90 3.50 -2.65
CA ALA A 93 1.65 3.12 -2.00
C ALA A 93 0.73 2.28 -2.92
N LEU A 94 0.68 2.64 -4.20
CA LEU A 94 -0.06 1.97 -5.25
C LEU A 94 0.56 0.63 -5.63
N ILE A 95 1.89 0.46 -5.61
CA ILE A 95 2.52 -0.85 -5.88
C ILE A 95 2.10 -1.87 -4.80
N TYR A 96 2.16 -1.51 -3.51
CA TYR A 96 1.68 -2.39 -2.43
C TYR A 96 0.21 -2.80 -2.61
N VAL A 97 -0.62 -1.93 -3.19
CA VAL A 97 -2.06 -2.13 -3.35
C VAL A 97 -2.46 -2.75 -4.71
N LEU A 98 -1.73 -2.48 -5.79
CA LEU A 98 -2.08 -2.88 -7.16
C LEU A 98 -1.26 -4.05 -7.71
N THR A 99 0.03 -4.18 -7.39
CA THR A 99 0.84 -5.20 -8.07
C THR A 99 0.52 -6.60 -7.57
N GLY A 100 -0.09 -6.71 -6.38
CA GLY A 100 -0.05 -7.96 -5.64
C GLY A 100 1.40 -8.47 -5.58
N THR A 101 1.57 -9.78 -5.60
CA THR A 101 2.87 -10.44 -5.74
C THR A 101 3.58 -9.97 -7.02
N LEU A 102 4.72 -9.30 -6.87
CA LEU A 102 5.51 -8.73 -7.96
C LEU A 102 5.95 -9.83 -8.95
N ASP A 103 5.92 -9.56 -10.24
CA ASP A 103 6.32 -10.50 -11.28
C ASP A 103 7.82 -10.45 -11.53
N ILE A 104 8.56 -11.51 -11.19
CA ILE A 104 10.01 -11.52 -11.36
C ILE A 104 10.44 -11.40 -12.82
N ASN A 105 9.58 -11.82 -13.77
CA ASN A 105 9.89 -11.82 -15.20
C ASN A 105 9.65 -10.46 -15.87
N SER A 106 8.92 -9.54 -15.23
CA SER A 106 8.64 -8.21 -15.79
C SER A 106 8.98 -7.02 -14.88
N ALA A 107 9.29 -7.24 -13.59
CA ALA A 107 9.62 -6.17 -12.64
C ALA A 107 10.76 -5.27 -13.13
N THR A 108 10.63 -3.95 -13.06
CA THR A 108 11.75 -3.06 -13.40
C THR A 108 12.86 -3.17 -12.35
N ARG A 109 14.07 -2.66 -12.65
CA ARG A 109 15.16 -2.57 -11.67
C ARG A 109 14.72 -1.85 -10.39
N ILE A 110 13.94 -0.78 -10.54
CA ILE A 110 13.45 -0.01 -9.39
C ILE A 110 12.40 -0.81 -8.60
N ASP A 111 11.60 -1.65 -9.26
CA ASP A 111 10.66 -2.54 -8.56
C ASP A 111 11.39 -3.61 -7.73
N LEU A 112 12.48 -4.17 -8.28
CA LEU A 112 13.32 -5.14 -7.59
C LEU A 112 13.98 -4.54 -6.34
N LEU A 113 14.58 -3.35 -6.46
CA LEU A 113 15.26 -2.66 -5.35
C LEU A 113 14.33 -2.22 -4.21
N ARG A 114 13.01 -2.24 -4.45
CA ARG A 114 12.01 -1.94 -3.41
C ARG A 114 11.69 -3.17 -2.56
N MET A 115 12.11 -4.38 -2.96
CA MET A 115 11.90 -5.60 -2.21
C MET A 115 12.91 -5.71 -1.08
N GLU A 116 12.41 -5.98 0.13
CA GLU A 116 13.26 -6.29 1.28
C GLU A 116 14.17 -7.49 0.92
N SER A 117 15.48 -7.32 1.15
CA SER A 117 16.56 -8.27 0.83
C SER A 117 16.95 -8.39 -0.65
N ILE A 118 16.55 -7.43 -1.49
CA ILE A 118 17.08 -7.28 -2.87
C ILE A 118 17.84 -5.96 -2.97
N GLY A 119 19.18 -6.05 -3.05
CA GLY A 119 20.06 -4.92 -3.34
C GLY A 119 20.39 -4.82 -4.83
N ASP A 120 21.32 -3.92 -5.16
CA ASP A 120 21.75 -3.71 -6.55
C ASP A 120 22.31 -4.98 -7.19
N VAL A 121 23.08 -5.77 -6.45
CA VAL A 121 23.69 -7.02 -6.96
C VAL A 121 22.61 -8.05 -7.29
N GLU A 122 21.64 -8.25 -6.40
CA GLU A 122 20.54 -9.18 -6.59
C GLU A 122 19.63 -8.74 -7.75
N ALA A 123 19.33 -7.44 -7.84
CA ALA A 123 18.49 -6.89 -8.90
C ALA A 123 19.13 -7.08 -10.28
N GLU A 124 20.44 -6.79 -10.43
CA GLU A 124 21.16 -7.03 -11.68
C GLU A 124 21.23 -8.52 -12.02
N THR A 125 21.43 -9.38 -11.03
CA THR A 125 21.44 -10.84 -11.22
C THR A 125 20.10 -11.34 -11.76
N ILE A 126 18.98 -10.89 -11.16
CA ILE A 126 17.62 -11.21 -11.62
C ILE A 126 17.39 -10.77 -13.05
N ILE A 127 17.77 -9.53 -13.39
CA ILE A 127 17.58 -8.96 -14.74
C ILE A 127 18.40 -9.73 -15.77
N SER A 128 19.67 -9.98 -15.45
CA SER A 128 20.59 -10.72 -16.32
C SER A 128 20.09 -12.14 -16.57
N GLU A 129 19.70 -12.87 -15.53
CA GLU A 129 19.20 -14.23 -15.68
C GLU A 129 17.89 -14.29 -16.47
N ARG A 130 16.88 -13.48 -16.13
CA ARG A 130 15.60 -13.53 -16.85
C ARG A 130 15.70 -13.09 -18.31
N SER A 131 16.68 -12.24 -18.65
CA SER A 131 16.94 -11.83 -20.04
C SER A 131 17.45 -12.98 -20.92
N LYS A 132 18.12 -13.98 -20.32
CA LYS A 132 18.52 -15.21 -21.02
C LYS A 132 17.30 -16.09 -21.28
N ARG A 133 16.47 -16.25 -20.25
CA ARG A 133 15.21 -17.00 -20.27
C ARG A 133 14.39 -16.62 -19.05
N LYS A 134 13.07 -16.42 -19.24
CA LYS A 134 12.13 -16.24 -18.13
C LYS A 134 12.21 -17.40 -17.14
N PHE A 135 11.95 -17.11 -15.87
CA PHE A 135 11.83 -18.13 -14.83
C PHE A 135 10.46 -18.80 -14.93
N ASP A 136 10.42 -20.12 -14.86
CA ASP A 136 9.16 -20.85 -14.98
C ASP A 136 8.41 -20.95 -13.63
N ASN A 137 9.16 -21.02 -12.53
CA ASN A 137 8.64 -21.17 -11.18
C ASN A 137 9.73 -20.87 -10.13
N LEU A 138 9.34 -20.96 -8.86
CA LEU A 138 10.23 -20.72 -7.72
C LEU A 138 11.49 -21.60 -7.70
N GLU A 139 11.38 -22.88 -8.05
CA GLU A 139 12.53 -23.79 -8.01
C GLU A 139 13.53 -23.49 -9.12
N ASP A 140 13.04 -23.14 -10.32
CA ASP A 140 13.90 -22.66 -11.42
C ASP A 140 14.64 -21.38 -11.03
N ALA A 141 13.95 -20.44 -10.37
CA ALA A 141 14.57 -19.21 -9.90
C ALA A 141 15.63 -19.47 -8.82
N LYS A 142 15.36 -20.35 -7.83
CA LYS A 142 16.36 -20.73 -6.81
C LYS A 142 17.60 -21.37 -7.42
N GLN A 143 17.43 -22.22 -8.42
CA GLN A 143 18.55 -22.89 -9.09
C GLN A 143 19.46 -21.91 -9.83
N ARG A 144 18.87 -20.83 -10.38
CA ARG A 144 19.57 -19.88 -11.25
C ARG A 144 20.07 -18.64 -10.52
N LEU A 145 19.41 -18.23 -9.45
CA LEU A 145 19.69 -17.02 -8.69
C LEU A 145 20.50 -17.31 -7.42
N ASN A 146 21.69 -17.90 -7.61
CA ASN A 146 22.62 -18.14 -6.51
C ASN A 146 23.00 -16.80 -5.85
N GLY A 147 22.62 -16.63 -4.58
CA GLY A 147 22.86 -15.39 -3.81
C GLY A 147 21.61 -14.55 -3.56
N VAL A 148 20.49 -14.81 -4.26
CA VAL A 148 19.19 -14.21 -3.93
C VAL A 148 18.49 -15.10 -2.89
N GLY A 149 18.19 -14.54 -1.72
CA GLY A 149 17.61 -15.32 -0.62
C GLY A 149 16.21 -15.87 -0.93
N ASP A 150 15.95 -17.11 -0.52
CA ASP A 150 14.66 -17.81 -0.67
C ASP A 150 13.45 -17.00 -0.17
N ALA A 151 13.62 -16.24 0.92
CA ALA A 151 12.57 -15.41 1.48
C ALA A 151 12.14 -14.29 0.50
N ALA A 152 13.08 -13.74 -0.26
CA ALA A 152 12.78 -12.77 -1.30
C ALA A 152 12.10 -13.45 -2.51
N LEU A 153 12.60 -14.62 -2.93
CA LEU A 153 12.07 -15.34 -4.09
C LEU A 153 10.61 -15.78 -3.91
N LYS A 154 10.22 -16.21 -2.70
CA LYS A 154 8.84 -16.60 -2.36
C LYS A 154 7.82 -15.45 -2.47
N ARG A 155 8.28 -14.21 -2.54
CA ARG A 155 7.43 -13.01 -2.65
C ARG A 155 7.16 -12.60 -4.10
N PHE A 156 7.74 -13.30 -5.08
CA PHE A 156 7.45 -13.08 -6.50
C PHE A 156 6.43 -14.08 -7.04
N ARG A 157 5.69 -13.64 -8.07
CA ARG A 157 5.04 -14.53 -9.03
C ARG A 157 5.98 -14.76 -10.21
N PHE A 158 5.80 -15.88 -10.89
CA PHE A 158 6.62 -16.36 -12.00
C PHE A 158 5.81 -16.36 -13.30
#